data_AF-A0A9E0ELA2-F1
#
_entry.id   AF-A0A9E0ELA2-F1
#
_cell.length_a   1.000
_cell.length_b   1.000
_cell.length_c   1.000
_cell.angle_alpha   90.00
_cell.angle_beta   90.00
_cell.angle_gamma   90.00
#
_symmetry.space_group_name_H-M   'P 1'
#
loop_
_entity.id
_entity.type
_entity.pdbx_description
1 polymer ?
#
loop_
_entity_poly.entity_id
_entity_poly.type
_entity_poly.pdbx_seq_one_letter_code
_entity_poly.pdbx_strand_id
1 'polypeptide(L)'
;MMDLNNAVSVLMKGVDSAVTEAGFTLVRPENIEKDALPITVDKETEKTFIDYAGDNGKIRIQIDGVKLSLLFSEDDGEYKSASENYFDPKDFDERDVKSLCNELNETILQKYGKNRTAGGKAKKIPVPVSKTAVKNGTSSYDGNTLANRLSALYPDLKPYYKENFEEYGEFLPDTFFTEHANSYIMNTIRLGIKQDMTKLFRILNDIYENGTNDTQSLVAVTILGEMNNDPVMLENANAYMCDDMRDTVILINKFLASGSSKKLREKLKNPPPYKPKKKKS
;
A
#
# COMPACT_ATOMS: atom_id res chain seq x y z
N MET A 1 24.65 20.55 -2.35
CA MET A 1 24.40 21.43 -1.20
C MET A 1 23.72 22.69 -1.71
N MET A 2 22.43 22.84 -1.43
CA MET A 2 21.69 24.07 -1.70
C MET A 2 21.46 24.80 -0.38
N ASP A 3 21.51 26.14 -0.39
CA ASP A 3 20.94 26.88 0.73
C ASP A 3 19.40 26.78 0.71
N LEU A 4 18.78 27.07 1.85
CA LEU A 4 17.34 26.94 2.04
C LEU A 4 16.53 27.78 1.04
N ASN A 5 16.99 28.99 0.70
CA ASN A 5 16.28 29.87 -0.24
C ASN A 5 16.29 29.29 -1.66
N ASN A 6 17.42 28.75 -2.09
CA ASN A 6 17.54 28.06 -3.38
C ASN A 6 16.67 26.79 -3.40
N ALA A 7 16.71 25.97 -2.34
CA ALA A 7 15.89 24.77 -2.25
C ALA A 7 14.38 25.09 -2.27
N VAL A 8 13.95 26.12 -1.53
CA VAL A 8 12.56 26.62 -1.53
C VAL A 8 12.17 27.17 -2.89
N SER A 9 13.04 27.93 -3.56
CA SER A 9 12.78 28.46 -4.91
C SER A 9 12.56 27.35 -5.93
N VAL A 10 13.39 26.30 -5.90
CA VAL A 10 13.23 25.13 -6.78
C VAL A 10 11.95 24.36 -6.44
N LEU A 11 11.67 24.15 -5.15
CA LEU A 11 10.45 23.51 -4.68
C LEU A 11 9.19 24.24 -5.18
N MET A 12 9.14 25.56 -5.00
CA MET A 12 8.01 26.39 -5.46
C MET A 12 7.80 26.27 -6.97
N LYS A 13 8.87 26.35 -7.76
CA LYS A 13 8.80 26.14 -9.22
C LYS A 13 8.32 24.73 -9.57
N GLY A 14 8.75 23.72 -8.82
CA GLY A 14 8.39 22.33 -9.04
C GLY A 14 6.92 22.02 -8.74
N VAL A 15 6.29 22.77 -7.84
CA VAL A 15 4.86 22.60 -7.49
C VAL A 15 3.90 23.56 -8.18
N ASP A 16 4.42 24.63 -8.80
CA ASP A 16 3.64 25.72 -9.39
C ASP A 16 2.54 25.26 -10.36
N SER A 17 2.86 24.31 -11.24
CA SER A 17 1.88 23.78 -12.19
C SER A 17 0.73 23.05 -11.49
N ALA A 18 1.01 22.29 -10.43
CA ALA A 18 0.01 21.52 -9.71
C ALA A 18 -0.90 22.42 -8.88
N VAL A 19 -0.35 23.39 -8.15
CA VAL A 19 -1.14 24.36 -7.37
C VAL A 19 -1.99 25.25 -8.28
N THR A 20 -1.45 25.68 -9.42
CA THR A 20 -2.19 26.49 -10.40
C THR A 20 -3.31 25.68 -11.05
N GLU A 21 -3.05 24.42 -11.43
CA GLU A 21 -4.08 23.52 -11.95
C GLU A 21 -5.20 23.30 -10.92
N ALA A 22 -4.82 23.13 -9.65
CA ALA A 22 -5.72 22.98 -8.51
C ALA A 22 -6.54 24.25 -8.16
N GLY A 23 -6.28 25.37 -8.84
CA GLY A 23 -7.00 26.63 -8.63
C GLY A 23 -6.50 27.45 -7.44
N PHE A 24 -5.27 27.23 -7.00
CA PHE A 24 -4.64 27.99 -5.93
C PHE A 24 -3.62 28.98 -6.51
N THR A 25 -3.45 30.08 -5.79
CA THR A 25 -2.47 31.12 -6.09
C THR A 25 -1.58 31.35 -4.88
N LEU A 26 -0.32 31.66 -5.14
CA LEU A 26 0.67 31.92 -4.11
C LEU A 26 0.30 33.17 -3.30
N VAL A 27 0.27 33.04 -1.98
CA VAL A 27 0.00 34.14 -1.05
C VAL A 27 1.31 34.86 -0.76
N ARG A 28 1.34 36.17 -1.02
CA ARG A 28 2.49 37.02 -0.71
C ARG A 28 2.25 37.74 0.63
N PRO A 29 3.10 37.56 1.65
CA PRO A 29 2.97 38.30 2.91
C PRO A 29 3.09 39.82 2.71
N GLU A 30 2.37 40.62 3.51
CA GLU A 30 2.28 42.08 3.32
C GLU A 30 3.62 42.83 3.52
N ASN A 31 4.57 42.24 4.25
CA ASN A 31 5.80 42.91 4.70
C ASN A 31 7.09 42.37 4.07
N ILE A 32 7.02 41.78 2.88
CA ILE A 32 8.21 41.29 2.17
C ILE A 32 8.53 42.16 0.94
N GLU A 33 9.81 42.36 0.68
CA GLU A 33 10.27 43.08 -0.52
C GLU A 33 9.74 42.42 -1.80
N LYS A 34 9.56 43.21 -2.86
CA LYS A 34 8.94 42.77 -4.11
C LYS A 34 9.66 41.59 -4.79
N ASP A 35 10.96 41.45 -4.56
CA ASP A 35 11.79 40.41 -5.16
C ASP A 35 12.21 39.30 -4.17
N ALA A 36 11.78 39.40 -2.90
CA ALA A 36 12.02 38.36 -1.91
C ALA A 36 11.14 37.12 -2.15
N LEU A 37 11.58 35.96 -1.66
CA LEU A 37 10.74 34.76 -1.66
C LEU A 37 9.52 34.98 -0.74
N PRO A 38 8.32 34.56 -1.16
CA PRO A 38 7.09 34.66 -0.38
C PRO A 38 7.01 33.59 0.70
N ILE A 39 7.96 33.66 1.64
CA ILE A 39 8.03 32.81 2.82
C ILE A 39 7.63 33.61 4.06
N THR A 40 6.94 32.97 4.99
CA THR A 40 6.73 33.48 6.35
C THR A 40 7.56 32.64 7.31
N VAL A 41 8.32 33.29 8.19
CA VAL A 41 9.06 32.62 9.26
C VAL A 41 8.40 32.96 10.58
N ASP A 42 7.95 31.93 11.29
CA ASP A 42 7.47 32.05 12.66
C ASP A 42 8.66 32.36 13.57
N LYS A 43 8.62 33.48 14.29
CA LYS A 43 9.72 33.92 15.15
C LYS A 43 9.84 33.12 16.45
N GLU A 44 8.77 32.45 16.88
CA GLU A 44 8.74 31.65 18.10
C GLU A 44 9.15 30.21 17.83
N THR A 45 8.71 29.66 16.69
CA THR A 45 8.93 28.25 16.35
C THR A 45 10.00 28.03 15.28
N GLU A 46 10.53 29.09 14.66
CA GLU A 46 11.48 29.06 13.54
C GLU A 46 10.96 28.32 12.29
N LYS A 47 9.67 27.98 12.26
CA LYS A 47 9.04 27.30 11.13
C LYS A 47 8.92 28.23 9.94
N THR A 48 9.19 27.69 8.76
CA THR A 48 9.03 28.41 7.49
C THR A 48 7.76 27.93 6.78
N PHE A 49 6.97 28.87 6.27
CA PHE A 49 5.71 28.59 5.57
C PHE A 49 5.69 29.20 4.18
N ILE A 50 5.14 28.45 3.23
CA ILE A 50 4.74 28.92 1.89
C ILE A 50 3.25 28.65 1.78
N ASP A 51 2.47 29.71 1.61
CA ASP A 51 1.01 29.64 1.59
C ASP A 51 0.45 29.85 0.19
N TYR A 52 -0.58 29.09 -0.15
CA TYR A 52 -1.38 29.25 -1.34
C TYR A 52 -2.86 29.32 -0.95
N ALA A 53 -3.63 30.15 -1.65
CA ALA A 53 -5.05 30.33 -1.42
C ALA A 53 -5.82 30.29 -2.74
N GLY A 54 -7.03 29.76 -2.68
CA GLY A 54 -7.97 29.72 -3.80
C GLY A 54 -9.39 29.46 -3.31
N ASP A 55 -10.33 29.36 -4.24
CA ASP A 55 -11.75 29.20 -3.93
C ASP A 55 -12.07 27.91 -3.15
N ASN A 56 -11.16 26.94 -3.17
CA ASN A 56 -11.30 25.64 -2.50
C ASN A 56 -10.54 25.56 -1.15
N GLY A 57 -10.11 26.70 -0.59
CA GLY A 57 -9.44 26.78 0.72
C GLY A 57 -7.98 27.21 0.64
N LYS A 58 -7.13 26.63 1.49
CA LYS A 58 -5.70 26.98 1.61
C LYS A 58 -4.80 25.75 1.56
N ILE A 59 -3.62 25.93 0.97
CA ILE A 59 -2.51 24.97 0.99
C ILE A 59 -1.33 25.63 1.70
N ARG A 60 -0.68 24.91 2.60
CA ARG A 60 0.55 25.35 3.27
C ARG A 60 1.63 24.30 3.12
N ILE A 61 2.80 24.73 2.67
CA ILE A 61 4.03 23.96 2.80
C ILE A 61 4.74 24.51 4.04
N GLN A 62 4.88 23.68 5.07
CA GLN A 62 5.56 24.01 6.32
C GLN A 62 6.90 23.27 6.39
N ILE A 63 7.98 23.99 6.66
CA ILE A 63 9.31 23.43 6.88
C ILE A 63 9.70 23.65 8.33
N ASP A 64 10.07 22.56 9.01
CA ASP A 64 10.50 22.50 10.40
C ASP A 64 11.77 21.66 10.48
N GLY A 65 12.94 22.33 10.51
CA GLY A 65 14.23 21.67 10.38
C GLY A 65 14.35 20.86 9.09
N VAL A 66 14.46 19.53 9.22
CA VAL A 66 14.58 18.58 8.09
C VAL A 66 13.23 17.96 7.67
N LYS A 67 12.11 18.46 8.21
CA LYS A 67 10.77 17.97 7.93
C LYS A 67 10.01 18.98 7.08
N LEU A 68 9.40 18.51 6.00
CA LEU A 68 8.45 19.27 5.20
C LEU A 68 7.05 18.66 5.34
N SER A 69 6.07 19.46 5.76
CA SER A 69 4.68 19.06 5.87
C SER A 69 3.84 19.79 4.83
N LEU A 70 3.04 19.05 4.06
CA LEU A 70 2.00 19.61 3.21
C LEU A 70 0.69 19.61 4.00
N LEU A 71 0.09 20.78 4.15
CA LEU A 71 -1.08 21.01 4.98
C LEU A 71 -2.21 21.60 4.13
N PHE A 72 -3.43 21.18 4.39
CA PHE A 72 -4.63 21.70 3.74
C PHE A 72 -5.61 22.26 4.76
N SER A 73 -6.24 23.37 4.42
CA SER A 73 -7.39 23.89 5.16
C SER A 73 -8.56 24.11 4.21
N GLU A 74 -9.76 23.77 4.66
CA GLU A 74 -11.03 24.17 4.03
C GLU A 74 -11.39 25.54 4.63
N ASP A 75 -11.42 26.60 3.82
CA ASP A 75 -11.65 28.00 4.23
C ASP A 75 -10.66 28.52 5.31
N ASP A 76 -11.09 29.44 6.18
CA ASP A 76 -10.36 29.92 7.38
C ASP A 76 -10.31 28.87 8.51
N GLY A 77 -10.53 27.59 8.19
CA GLY A 77 -10.46 26.48 9.12
C GLY A 77 -9.04 26.09 9.55
N GLU A 78 -8.96 25.07 10.40
CA GLU A 78 -7.69 24.52 10.87
C GLU A 78 -6.95 23.73 9.78
N TYR A 79 -5.63 23.93 9.68
CA TYR A 79 -4.79 23.15 8.79
C TYR A 79 -4.67 21.69 9.24
N LYS A 80 -4.94 20.76 8.33
CA LYS A 80 -4.74 19.32 8.52
C LYS A 80 -3.56 18.84 7.68
N SER A 81 -2.74 17.96 8.26
CA SER A 81 -1.60 17.36 7.56
C SER A 81 -2.08 16.42 6.45
N ALA A 82 -1.57 16.61 5.24
CA ALA A 82 -1.85 15.81 4.06
C ALA A 82 -0.68 14.87 3.74
N SER A 83 0.56 15.34 3.91
CA SER A 83 1.76 14.51 3.83
C SER A 83 2.90 15.10 4.65
N GLU A 84 3.81 14.23 5.07
CA GLU A 84 5.05 14.59 5.77
C GLU A 84 6.23 13.95 5.04
N ASN A 85 7.23 14.76 4.70
CA ASN A 85 8.34 14.36 3.86
C ASN A 85 9.67 14.80 4.47
N TYR A 86 10.72 14.06 4.16
CA TYR A 86 12.08 14.47 4.48
C TYR A 86 12.51 15.61 3.55
N PHE A 87 13.14 16.63 4.09
CA PHE A 87 13.64 17.78 3.34
C PHE A 87 14.87 18.36 4.04
N ASP A 88 16.07 17.99 3.58
CA ASP A 88 17.33 18.57 4.07
C ASP A 88 18.06 19.29 2.94
N PRO A 89 17.93 20.62 2.81
CA PRO A 89 18.58 21.41 1.76
C PRO A 89 20.10 21.21 1.67
N LYS A 90 20.75 20.89 2.80
CA LYS A 90 22.20 20.71 2.82
C LYS A 90 22.60 19.44 2.08
N ASP A 91 21.85 18.37 2.27
CA ASP A 91 22.16 17.04 1.72
C ASP A 91 21.40 16.73 0.41
N PHE A 92 20.40 17.54 0.04
CA PHE A 92 19.62 17.33 -1.18
C PHE A 92 20.40 17.71 -2.45
N ASP A 93 20.25 16.86 -3.47
CA ASP A 93 20.55 17.16 -4.86
C ASP A 93 19.26 17.53 -5.65
N GLU A 94 19.41 17.91 -6.92
CA GLU A 94 18.28 18.29 -7.78
C GLU A 94 17.26 17.15 -7.98
N ARG A 95 17.69 15.89 -7.93
CA ARG A 95 16.81 14.72 -8.08
C ARG A 95 15.98 14.52 -6.83
N ASP A 96 16.56 14.74 -5.65
CA ASP A 96 15.83 14.66 -4.37
C ASP A 96 14.72 15.71 -4.33
N VAL A 97 15.02 16.96 -4.70
CA VAL A 97 14.01 18.03 -4.78
C VAL A 97 12.94 17.69 -5.82
N LYS A 98 13.32 17.13 -6.97
CA LYS A 98 12.36 16.73 -8.01
C LYS A 98 11.45 15.58 -7.55
N SER A 99 11.99 14.58 -6.85
CA SER A 99 11.21 13.48 -6.28
C SER A 99 10.18 14.02 -5.29
N LEU A 100 10.62 14.90 -4.38
CA LEU A 100 9.74 15.57 -3.44
C LEU A 100 8.65 16.38 -4.13
N CYS A 101 8.99 17.14 -5.19
CA CYS A 101 7.99 17.87 -5.97
C CYS A 101 6.96 16.93 -6.59
N ASN A 102 7.36 15.77 -7.10
CA ASN A 102 6.42 14.80 -7.67
C ASN A 102 5.43 14.28 -6.61
N GLU A 103 5.91 13.95 -5.42
CA GLU A 103 5.07 13.47 -4.30
C GLU A 103 4.08 14.56 -3.83
N LEU A 104 4.56 15.80 -3.71
CA LEU A 104 3.69 16.94 -3.36
C LEU A 104 2.66 17.21 -4.46
N ASN A 105 3.06 17.17 -5.73
CA ASN A 105 2.17 17.38 -6.87
C ASN A 105 1.08 16.31 -6.95
N GLU A 106 1.44 15.05 -6.74
CA GLU A 106 0.48 13.95 -6.69
C GLU A 106 -0.53 14.17 -5.56
N THR A 107 -0.06 14.52 -4.36
CA THR A 107 -0.94 14.79 -3.21
C THR A 107 -1.89 15.98 -3.47
N ILE A 108 -1.38 17.07 -4.04
CA ILE A 108 -2.17 18.28 -4.37
C ILE A 108 -3.21 17.96 -5.43
N LEU A 109 -2.82 17.32 -6.53
CA LEU A 109 -3.71 17.01 -7.65
C LEU A 109 -4.73 15.93 -7.29
N GLN A 110 -4.36 14.97 -6.44
CA GLN A 110 -5.30 13.99 -5.89
C GLN A 110 -6.44 14.68 -5.14
N LYS A 111 -6.14 15.73 -4.36
CA LYS A 111 -7.18 16.47 -3.64
C LYS A 111 -7.89 17.51 -4.50
N TYR A 112 -7.19 18.24 -5.38
CA TYR A 112 -7.69 19.48 -5.99
C TYR A 112 -7.63 19.56 -7.53
N GLY A 113 -7.02 18.61 -8.23
CA GLY A 113 -6.83 18.70 -9.69
C GLY A 113 -8.13 18.84 -10.49
N LYS A 114 -8.06 19.39 -11.72
CA LYS A 114 -9.24 19.53 -12.62
C LYS A 114 -9.76 18.19 -13.13
N ASN A 115 -8.86 17.21 -13.19
CA ASN A 115 -9.19 15.79 -13.27
C ASN A 115 -9.46 15.17 -11.89
N ARG A 116 -10.00 15.95 -10.95
CA ARG A 116 -11.04 15.48 -10.05
C ARG A 116 -12.05 14.83 -10.96
N THR A 117 -11.90 13.53 -11.14
CA THR A 117 -13.01 12.70 -11.52
C THR A 117 -14.06 13.07 -10.47
N ALA A 118 -15.08 13.83 -10.89
CA ALA A 118 -16.22 14.13 -10.06
C ALA A 118 -16.83 12.76 -9.75
N GLY A 119 -16.51 12.25 -8.56
CA GLY A 119 -16.39 10.82 -8.31
C GLY A 119 -15.12 10.27 -8.94
N GLY A 120 -13.99 10.31 -8.20
CA GLY A 120 -12.81 9.47 -8.46
C GLY A 120 -13.37 8.15 -8.91
N LYS A 121 -13.20 7.73 -10.19
CA LYS A 121 -13.81 6.48 -10.65
C LYS A 121 -13.52 5.50 -9.55
N ALA A 122 -14.54 5.08 -8.78
CA ALA A 122 -14.33 4.23 -7.62
C ALA A 122 -13.40 3.17 -8.15
N LYS A 123 -12.15 3.12 -7.62
CA LYS A 123 -11.10 2.33 -8.27
C LYS A 123 -11.78 1.00 -8.53
N LYS A 124 -11.90 0.60 -9.80
CA LYS A 124 -12.79 -0.52 -10.07
C LYS A 124 -12.10 -1.74 -9.48
N ILE A 125 -12.84 -2.55 -8.73
CA ILE A 125 -12.33 -3.83 -8.25
C ILE A 125 -11.62 -4.51 -9.44
N PRO A 126 -10.35 -4.90 -9.30
CA PRO A 126 -9.58 -5.42 -10.42
C PRO A 126 -10.31 -6.59 -11.06
N VAL A 127 -10.32 -6.62 -12.39
CA VAL A 127 -10.96 -7.72 -13.12
C VAL A 127 -10.11 -8.98 -12.93
N PRO A 128 -10.69 -10.13 -12.52
CA PRO A 128 -9.93 -11.37 -12.40
C PRO A 128 -9.37 -11.80 -13.76
N VAL A 129 -8.15 -12.33 -13.74
CA VAL A 129 -7.45 -12.83 -14.92
C VAL A 129 -8.23 -13.99 -15.53
N SER A 130 -8.51 -13.90 -16.82
CA SER A 130 -9.30 -14.91 -17.52
C SER A 130 -8.50 -16.18 -17.78
N LYS A 131 -9.18 -17.33 -17.82
CA LYS A 131 -8.56 -18.61 -18.21
C LYS A 131 -7.96 -18.59 -19.62
N THR A 132 -8.55 -17.82 -20.53
CA THR A 132 -8.04 -17.66 -21.90
C THR A 132 -6.71 -16.92 -21.92
N ALA A 133 -6.57 -15.85 -21.13
CA ALA A 133 -5.31 -15.10 -21.02
C ALA A 133 -4.16 -15.98 -20.49
N VAL A 134 -4.46 -16.82 -19.50
CA VAL A 134 -3.50 -17.81 -18.98
C VAL A 134 -3.11 -18.85 -20.02
N LYS A 135 -4.09 -19.46 -20.69
CA LYS A 135 -3.83 -20.48 -21.73
C LYS A 135 -3.00 -19.95 -22.90
N ASN A 136 -3.17 -18.68 -23.24
CA ASN A 136 -2.42 -18.02 -24.30
C ASN A 136 -1.05 -17.50 -23.84
N GLY A 137 -0.69 -17.68 -22.56
CA GLY A 137 0.57 -17.21 -21.98
C GLY A 137 0.68 -15.69 -21.86
N THR A 138 -0.44 -14.94 -21.94
CA THR A 138 -0.42 -13.47 -21.89
C THR A 138 -0.50 -12.94 -20.45
N SER A 139 -0.89 -13.78 -19.49
CA SER A 139 -1.04 -13.39 -18.08
C SER A 139 -0.91 -14.63 -17.19
N SER A 140 -0.60 -14.41 -15.92
CA SER A 140 -0.67 -15.43 -14.86
C SER A 140 -1.79 -15.04 -13.88
N TYR A 141 -2.35 -16.03 -13.17
CA TYR A 141 -3.32 -15.72 -12.13
C TYR A 141 -2.67 -14.95 -10.97
N ASP A 142 -3.45 -14.04 -10.38
CA ASP A 142 -3.07 -13.21 -9.24
C ASP A 142 -3.95 -13.49 -8.01
N GLY A 143 -3.59 -12.89 -6.87
CA GLY A 143 -4.36 -13.00 -5.63
C GLY A 143 -5.81 -12.53 -5.76
N ASN A 144 -6.07 -11.53 -6.61
CA ASN A 144 -7.42 -11.06 -6.93
C ASN A 144 -8.26 -12.15 -7.63
N THR A 145 -7.67 -12.85 -8.60
CA THR A 145 -8.32 -13.96 -9.31
C THR A 145 -8.62 -15.13 -8.38
N LEU A 146 -7.69 -15.44 -7.47
CA LEU A 146 -7.88 -16.46 -6.45
C LEU A 146 -9.05 -16.10 -5.52
N ALA A 147 -9.06 -14.88 -4.96
CA ALA A 147 -10.12 -14.40 -4.08
C ALA A 147 -11.49 -14.39 -4.78
N ASN A 148 -11.55 -13.98 -6.05
CA ASN A 148 -12.78 -13.99 -6.83
C ASN A 148 -13.34 -15.41 -7.00
N ARG A 149 -12.50 -16.39 -7.36
CA ARG A 149 -12.91 -17.79 -7.54
C ARG A 149 -13.35 -18.43 -6.23
N LEU A 150 -12.66 -18.14 -5.13
CA LEU A 150 -13.03 -18.63 -3.82
C LEU A 150 -14.31 -17.97 -3.30
N SER A 151 -14.56 -16.70 -3.62
CA SER A 151 -15.83 -16.03 -3.33
C SER A 151 -17.00 -16.56 -4.17
N ALA A 152 -16.73 -17.24 -5.28
CA ALA A 152 -17.75 -18.00 -6.00
C ALA A 152 -18.05 -19.35 -5.34
N LEU A 153 -17.04 -19.98 -4.70
CA LEU A 153 -17.21 -21.20 -3.92
C LEU A 153 -17.87 -20.93 -2.55
N TYR A 154 -17.53 -19.81 -1.92
CA TYR A 154 -18.05 -19.34 -0.63
C TYR A 154 -18.69 -17.96 -0.82
N PRO A 155 -19.98 -17.88 -1.19
CA PRO A 155 -20.64 -16.61 -1.50
C PRO A 155 -20.63 -15.57 -0.37
N ASP A 156 -20.55 -16.03 0.88
CA ASP A 156 -20.49 -15.18 2.07
C ASP A 156 -19.19 -14.37 2.16
N LEU A 157 -18.18 -14.69 1.35
CA LEU A 157 -16.95 -13.91 1.24
C LEU A 157 -17.06 -12.67 0.36
N LYS A 158 -18.13 -12.54 -0.46
CA LYS A 158 -18.27 -11.43 -1.41
C LYS A 158 -18.32 -10.04 -0.75
N PRO A 159 -19.00 -9.84 0.40
CA PRO A 159 -18.97 -8.55 1.09
C PRO A 159 -17.55 -8.17 1.51
N TYR A 160 -16.82 -9.09 2.16
CA TYR A 160 -15.44 -8.86 2.62
C TYR A 160 -14.47 -8.59 1.48
N TYR A 161 -14.66 -9.23 0.32
CA TYR A 161 -13.85 -8.97 -0.87
C TYR A 161 -14.04 -7.52 -1.38
N LYS A 162 -15.27 -7.01 -1.30
CA LYS A 162 -15.58 -5.62 -1.66
C LYS A 162 -15.09 -4.63 -0.60
N GLU A 163 -15.31 -4.92 0.68
CA GLU A 163 -14.89 -4.09 1.81
C GLU A 163 -13.36 -3.91 1.84
N ASN A 164 -12.61 -5.00 1.66
CA ASN A 164 -11.14 -4.96 1.58
C ASN A 164 -10.67 -3.96 0.52
N PHE A 165 -11.29 -3.99 -0.65
CA PHE A 165 -10.94 -3.06 -1.72
C PHE A 165 -11.34 -1.61 -1.41
N GLU A 166 -12.52 -1.41 -0.82
CA GLU A 166 -13.03 -0.07 -0.46
C GLU A 166 -12.20 0.58 0.65
N GLU A 167 -11.72 -0.20 1.61
CA GLU A 167 -10.91 0.27 2.73
C GLU A 167 -9.51 0.70 2.29
N TYR A 168 -8.81 -0.15 1.54
CA TYR A 168 -7.41 0.09 1.20
C TYR A 168 -7.22 0.82 -0.14
N GLY A 169 -8.29 0.98 -0.92
CA GLY A 169 -8.21 1.51 -2.28
C GLY A 169 -7.42 0.62 -3.24
N GLU A 170 -7.09 -0.60 -2.84
CA GLU A 170 -6.57 -1.68 -3.68
C GLU A 170 -6.93 -3.00 -3.00
N PHE A 171 -6.91 -4.09 -3.76
CA PHE A 171 -7.19 -5.40 -3.17
C PHE A 171 -5.92 -5.90 -2.48
N LEU A 172 -6.00 -6.16 -1.17
CA LEU A 172 -4.92 -6.74 -0.37
C LEU A 172 -5.22 -8.22 -0.09
N PRO A 173 -4.62 -9.17 -0.86
CA PRO A 173 -4.97 -10.57 -0.77
C PRO A 173 -4.68 -11.16 0.61
N ASP A 174 -3.50 -10.90 1.19
CA ASP A 174 -3.14 -11.44 2.51
C ASP A 174 -4.13 -11.02 3.60
N THR A 175 -4.54 -9.75 3.63
CA THR A 175 -5.55 -9.25 4.58
C THR A 175 -6.87 -9.98 4.39
N PHE A 176 -7.38 -10.05 3.16
CA PHE A 176 -8.64 -10.75 2.87
C PHE A 176 -8.60 -12.23 3.28
N PHE A 177 -7.50 -12.93 2.98
CA PHE A 177 -7.36 -14.35 3.33
C PHE A 177 -7.25 -14.58 4.83
N THR A 178 -6.35 -13.84 5.49
CA THR A 178 -6.06 -14.05 6.91
C THR A 178 -7.22 -13.62 7.82
N GLU A 179 -7.95 -12.57 7.47
CA GLU A 179 -9.03 -12.05 8.32
C GLU A 179 -10.39 -12.71 8.04
N HIS A 180 -10.62 -13.22 6.83
CA HIS A 180 -11.93 -13.72 6.43
C HIS A 180 -11.89 -15.12 5.81
N ALA A 181 -11.23 -15.29 4.67
CA ALA A 181 -11.41 -16.48 3.83
C ALA A 181 -10.83 -17.77 4.42
N ASN A 182 -9.73 -17.69 5.16
CA ASN A 182 -9.03 -18.88 5.67
C ASN A 182 -9.92 -19.70 6.63
N SER A 183 -10.77 -19.07 7.42
CA SER A 183 -11.71 -19.78 8.30
C SER A 183 -12.61 -20.78 7.56
N TYR A 184 -13.13 -20.39 6.39
CA TYR A 184 -13.97 -21.23 5.52
C TYR A 184 -13.15 -22.35 4.89
N ILE A 185 -11.96 -22.02 4.39
CA ILE A 185 -11.06 -22.98 3.74
C ILE A 185 -10.60 -24.05 4.75
N MET A 186 -10.18 -23.63 5.94
CA MET A 186 -9.78 -24.53 7.02
C MET A 186 -10.94 -25.41 7.47
N ASN A 187 -12.17 -24.89 7.52
CA ASN A 187 -13.33 -25.70 7.83
C ASN A 187 -13.58 -26.79 6.77
N THR A 188 -13.50 -26.45 5.48
CA THR A 188 -13.62 -27.43 4.37
C THR A 188 -12.56 -28.53 4.49
N ILE A 189 -11.29 -28.16 4.73
CA ILE A 189 -10.20 -29.12 4.88
C ILE A 189 -10.40 -30.01 6.10
N ARG A 190 -10.83 -29.43 7.23
CA ARG A 190 -11.08 -30.17 8.48
C ARG A 190 -12.22 -31.19 8.34
N LEU A 191 -13.30 -30.81 7.66
CA LEU A 191 -14.44 -31.71 7.43
C LEU A 191 -14.11 -32.83 6.42
N GLY A 192 -13.19 -32.59 5.48
CA GLY A 192 -12.72 -33.62 4.55
C GLY A 192 -13.80 -34.15 3.60
N ILE A 193 -14.91 -33.45 3.44
CA ILE A 193 -16.02 -33.89 2.58
C ILE A 193 -15.53 -33.92 1.13
N LYS A 194 -15.48 -35.12 0.54
CA LYS A 194 -14.88 -35.37 -0.79
C LYS A 194 -15.33 -34.36 -1.86
N GLN A 195 -16.63 -34.06 -1.92
CA GLN A 195 -17.16 -33.14 -2.93
C GLN A 195 -16.61 -31.71 -2.77
N ASP A 196 -16.51 -31.22 -1.54
CA ASP A 196 -16.08 -29.84 -1.27
C ASP A 196 -14.56 -29.72 -1.35
N MET A 197 -13.83 -30.74 -0.88
CA MET A 197 -12.38 -30.88 -1.11
C MET A 197 -12.04 -30.85 -2.60
N THR A 198 -12.78 -31.62 -3.42
CA THR A 198 -12.58 -31.63 -4.87
C THR A 198 -12.79 -30.24 -5.49
N LYS A 199 -13.83 -29.51 -5.07
CA LYS A 199 -14.09 -28.15 -5.59
C LYS A 199 -12.99 -27.17 -5.17
N LEU A 200 -12.60 -27.18 -3.90
CA LEU A 200 -11.58 -26.31 -3.33
C LEU A 200 -10.24 -26.53 -4.01
N PHE A 201 -9.73 -27.76 -4.01
CA PHE A 201 -8.40 -28.05 -4.55
C PHE A 201 -8.34 -27.97 -6.07
N ARG A 202 -9.45 -28.13 -6.79
CA ARG A 202 -9.50 -27.79 -8.23
C ARG A 202 -9.20 -26.31 -8.46
N ILE A 203 -9.67 -25.42 -7.58
CA ILE A 203 -9.36 -23.98 -7.67
C ILE A 203 -7.91 -23.73 -7.28
N LEU A 204 -7.47 -24.28 -6.14
CA LEU A 204 -6.12 -24.05 -5.63
C LEU A 204 -5.04 -24.59 -6.58
N ASN A 205 -5.22 -25.79 -7.14
CA ASN A 205 -4.26 -26.36 -8.11
C ASN A 205 -4.20 -25.52 -9.40
N ASP A 206 -5.34 -25.14 -10.00
CA ASP A 206 -5.35 -24.33 -11.23
C ASP A 206 -4.72 -22.95 -11.00
N ILE A 207 -4.91 -22.37 -9.81
CA ILE A 207 -4.27 -21.11 -9.42
C ILE A 207 -2.77 -21.30 -9.17
N TYR A 208 -2.35 -22.34 -8.46
CA TYR A 208 -0.95 -22.58 -8.13
C TYR A 208 -0.11 -22.86 -9.38
N GLU A 209 -0.60 -23.75 -10.26
CA GLU A 209 0.09 -24.14 -11.49
C GLU A 209 0.25 -22.98 -12.48
N ASN A 210 -0.68 -22.02 -12.47
CA ASN A 210 -0.73 -20.95 -13.47
C ASN A 210 -0.65 -19.53 -12.88
N GLY A 211 -0.30 -19.43 -11.59
CA GLY A 211 -0.21 -18.18 -10.85
C GLY A 211 1.18 -17.57 -10.89
N THR A 212 1.28 -16.31 -10.47
CA THR A 212 2.58 -15.71 -10.16
C THR A 212 3.23 -16.39 -8.95
N ASN A 213 4.53 -16.23 -8.76
CA ASN A 213 5.24 -16.73 -7.56
C ASN A 213 4.62 -16.19 -6.26
N ASP A 214 4.14 -14.93 -6.27
CA ASP A 214 3.45 -14.34 -5.13
C ASP A 214 2.12 -15.05 -4.85
N THR A 215 1.39 -15.43 -5.90
CA THR A 215 0.12 -16.16 -5.76
C THR A 215 0.34 -17.60 -5.32
N GLN A 216 1.41 -18.25 -5.80
CA GLN A 216 1.83 -19.57 -5.29
C GLN A 216 2.18 -19.49 -3.81
N SER A 217 2.91 -18.45 -3.40
CA SER A 217 3.27 -18.20 -2.01
C SER A 217 2.04 -17.92 -1.15
N LEU A 218 1.08 -17.14 -1.65
CA LEU A 218 -0.20 -16.88 -0.99
C LEU A 218 -0.97 -18.19 -0.74
N VAL A 219 -1.05 -19.08 -1.74
CA VAL A 219 -1.68 -20.40 -1.59
C VAL A 219 -0.93 -21.26 -0.57
N ALA A 220 0.38 -21.39 -0.70
CA ALA A 220 1.15 -22.36 0.09
C ALA A 220 1.44 -21.90 1.52
N VAL A 221 1.73 -20.60 1.72
CA VAL A 221 2.11 -20.02 3.01
C VAL A 221 0.91 -19.44 3.73
N THR A 222 0.16 -18.54 3.09
CA THR A 222 -0.92 -17.80 3.76
C THR A 222 -2.17 -18.65 3.94
N ILE A 223 -2.56 -19.43 2.94
CA ILE A 223 -3.78 -20.25 3.00
C ILE A 223 -3.49 -21.63 3.58
N LEU A 224 -2.70 -22.46 2.89
CA LEU A 224 -2.47 -23.85 3.30
C LEU A 224 -1.46 -23.99 4.44
N GLY A 225 -0.66 -22.96 4.72
CA GLY A 225 0.18 -22.91 5.92
C GLY A 225 -0.62 -22.77 7.23
N GLU A 226 -1.89 -22.33 7.14
CA GLU A 226 -2.78 -22.21 8.31
C GLU A 226 -3.26 -23.55 8.86
N MET A 227 -3.06 -24.65 8.12
CA MET A 227 -3.21 -26.00 8.68
C MET A 227 -2.30 -26.22 9.89
N ASN A 228 -1.23 -25.42 10.05
CA ASN A 228 -0.35 -25.39 11.22
C ASN A 228 0.18 -26.78 11.61
N ASN A 229 0.50 -27.59 10.60
CA ASN A 229 0.95 -28.97 10.75
C ASN A 229 -0.04 -29.90 11.50
N ASP A 230 -1.34 -29.63 11.41
CA ASP A 230 -2.39 -30.55 11.86
C ASP A 230 -2.38 -31.82 10.98
N PRO A 231 -2.16 -33.02 11.57
CA PRO A 231 -2.02 -34.25 10.79
C PRO A 231 -3.26 -34.63 9.98
N VAL A 232 -4.47 -34.40 10.53
CA VAL A 232 -5.73 -34.77 9.88
C VAL A 232 -6.00 -33.84 8.71
N MET A 233 -5.78 -32.54 8.89
CA MET A 233 -5.94 -31.56 7.81
C MET A 233 -4.93 -31.79 6.69
N LEU A 234 -3.67 -32.10 7.04
CA LEU A 234 -2.64 -32.44 6.07
C LEU A 234 -2.98 -33.71 5.30
N GLU A 235 -3.43 -34.77 5.98
CA GLU A 235 -3.86 -36.01 5.32
C GLU A 235 -5.03 -35.77 4.37
N ASN A 236 -6.05 -35.05 4.83
CA ASN A 236 -7.22 -34.67 4.02
C ASN A 236 -6.80 -33.89 2.77
N ALA A 237 -5.92 -32.89 2.90
CA ALA A 237 -5.45 -32.06 1.79
C ALA A 237 -4.53 -32.84 0.82
N ASN A 238 -3.68 -33.72 1.35
CA ASN A 238 -2.63 -34.41 0.59
C ASN A 238 -3.15 -35.11 -0.66
N ALA A 239 -4.33 -35.73 -0.57
CA ALA A 239 -4.96 -36.47 -1.66
C ALA A 239 -5.44 -35.60 -2.84
N TYR A 240 -5.54 -34.28 -2.66
CA TYR A 240 -6.12 -33.37 -3.66
C TYR A 240 -5.15 -32.33 -4.20
N MET A 241 -4.03 -32.09 -3.53
CA MET A 241 -2.98 -31.17 -4.01
C MET A 241 -2.28 -31.75 -5.26
N CYS A 242 -1.94 -30.89 -6.22
CA CYS A 242 -0.96 -31.25 -7.25
C CYS A 242 0.42 -31.47 -6.61
N ASP A 243 1.29 -32.24 -7.29
CA ASP A 243 2.53 -32.73 -6.70
C ASP A 243 3.48 -31.59 -6.27
N ASP A 244 3.65 -30.57 -7.12
CA ASP A 244 4.51 -29.40 -6.83
C ASP A 244 4.02 -28.62 -5.59
N MET A 245 2.71 -28.46 -5.45
CA MET A 245 2.12 -27.77 -4.30
C MET A 245 2.22 -28.62 -3.03
N ARG A 246 2.00 -29.93 -3.13
CA ARG A 246 1.99 -30.87 -2.00
C ARG A 246 3.31 -30.82 -1.22
N ASP A 247 4.44 -31.02 -1.89
CA ASP A 247 5.74 -31.07 -1.23
C ASP A 247 6.09 -29.74 -0.57
N THR A 248 5.78 -28.64 -1.27
CA THR A 248 5.97 -27.27 -0.80
C THR A 248 5.15 -26.99 0.46
N VAL A 249 3.86 -27.33 0.46
CA VAL A 249 2.95 -27.10 1.58
C VAL A 249 3.32 -27.93 2.80
N ILE A 250 3.74 -29.19 2.61
CA ILE A 250 4.20 -30.07 3.71
C ILE A 250 5.45 -29.48 4.37
N LEU A 251 6.42 -29.00 3.58
CA LEU A 251 7.62 -28.37 4.10
C LEU A 251 7.31 -27.09 4.87
N ILE A 252 6.45 -26.23 4.31
CA ILE A 252 6.01 -24.97 4.93
C ILE A 252 5.32 -25.26 6.27
N ASN A 253 4.37 -26.20 6.32
CA ASN A 253 3.66 -26.52 7.55
C ASN A 253 4.62 -27.02 8.65
N LYS A 254 5.55 -27.92 8.32
CA LYS A 254 6.59 -28.38 9.24
C LYS A 254 7.44 -27.21 9.76
N PHE A 255 7.84 -26.29 8.87
CA PHE A 255 8.62 -25.12 9.25
C PHE A 255 7.82 -24.18 10.16
N LEU A 256 6.58 -23.84 9.81
CA LEU A 256 5.71 -22.93 10.57
C LEU A 256 5.40 -23.48 11.97
N ALA A 257 5.27 -24.79 12.12
CA ALA A 257 5.07 -25.44 13.41
C ALA A 257 6.35 -25.47 14.29
N SER A 258 7.53 -25.28 13.69
CA SER A 258 8.80 -25.33 14.41
C SER A 258 8.95 -24.19 15.43
N GLY A 259 9.67 -24.46 16.53
CA GLY A 259 9.97 -23.44 17.54
C GLY A 259 10.78 -22.26 16.99
N SER A 260 11.60 -22.49 15.96
CA SER A 260 12.38 -21.44 15.29
C SER A 260 11.49 -20.46 14.54
N SER A 261 10.48 -20.96 13.80
CA SER A 261 9.53 -20.11 13.09
C SER A 261 8.67 -19.30 14.07
N LYS A 262 8.19 -19.91 15.17
CA LYS A 262 7.46 -19.20 16.22
C LYS A 262 8.25 -18.01 16.78
N LYS A 263 9.52 -18.23 17.15
CA LYS A 263 10.43 -17.17 17.62
C LYS A 263 10.66 -16.09 16.57
N LEU A 264 10.79 -16.45 15.30
CA LEU A 264 10.97 -15.48 14.21
C LEU A 264 9.73 -14.60 14.05
N ARG A 265 8.54 -15.20 14.04
CA ARG A 265 7.26 -14.47 13.94
C ARG A 265 7.04 -13.54 15.14
N GLU A 266 7.40 -13.97 16.34
CA GLU A 266 7.37 -13.10 17.54
C GLU A 266 8.31 -11.90 17.41
N LYS A 267 9.52 -12.09 16.87
CA LYS A 267 10.46 -11.00 16.59
C LYS A 267 9.98 -10.08 15.47
N LEU A 268 9.28 -10.59 14.47
CA LEU A 268 8.71 -9.76 13.40
C LEU A 268 7.56 -8.90 13.93
N LYS A 269 6.74 -9.44 14.85
CA LYS A 269 5.69 -8.68 15.55
C LYS A 269 6.27 -7.65 16.53
N ASN A 270 7.43 -7.95 17.12
CA ASN A 270 8.12 -7.10 18.09
C ASN A 270 9.59 -6.90 17.66
N PRO A 271 9.85 -6.10 16.61
CA PRO A 271 11.19 -5.93 16.09
C PRO A 271 12.09 -5.30 17.16
N PRO A 272 13.35 -5.76 17.29
CA PRO A 272 14.28 -5.13 18.21
C PRO A 272 14.54 -3.67 17.78
N PRO A 273 14.78 -2.75 18.73
CA PRO A 273 15.15 -1.39 18.40
C PRO A 273 16.35 -1.35 17.44
N TYR A 274 16.28 -0.47 16.44
CA TYR A 274 17.38 -0.26 15.51
C TYR A 274 18.66 0.07 16.28
N LYS A 275 19.74 -0.67 16.01
CA LYS A 275 21.08 -0.38 16.52
C LYS A 275 21.95 0.11 15.37
N PRO A 276 22.38 1.39 15.36
CA PRO A 276 23.27 1.91 14.34
C PRO A 276 24.56 1.08 14.27
N LYS A 277 25.04 0.82 13.06
CA LYS A 277 26.37 0.21 12.89
C LYS A 277 27.41 1.17 13.49
N LYS A 278 28.26 0.68 14.39
CA LYS A 278 29.38 1.46 14.92
C LYS A 278 30.22 1.96 13.73
N LYS A 279 30.48 3.28 13.67
CA LYS A 279 31.47 3.82 12.73
C LYS A 279 32.79 3.11 13.00
N LYS A 280 33.41 2.56 11.96
CA LYS A 280 34.79 2.07 12.05
C LYS A 280 35.65 3.28 12.39
N SER A 281 36.33 3.22 13.54
CA SER A 281 37.39 4.17 13.90
C SER A 281 38.64 3.90 13.08
#